data_AF-A0A6N8BQ02-F1
#
_entry.id   AF-A0A6N8BQ02-F1
#
_cell.length_a   1.000
_cell.length_b   1.000
_cell.length_c   1.000
_cell.angle_alpha   90.00
_cell.angle_beta   90.00
_cell.angle_gamma   90.00
#
_symmetry.space_group_name_H-M   'P 1'
#
loop_
_entity.id
_entity.type
_entity.pdbx_description
1 polymer ?
#
loop_
_entity_poly.entity_id
_entity_poly.type
_entity_poly.pdbx_seq_one_letter_code
_entity_poly.pdbx_strand_id
1 'polypeptide(L)'
;MGIQEECMNAPTKIQPETVGQLIQKQIPAIAMVVGGSTKAERERRAERFARICLTAVRNTPKLANCTMESFAASMMICAQLDLEPNTPQQLAFLIPFEIKRLGITECQFQVGYPMTATSSRQSASLCGRS
;
A
#
# COMPACT_ATOMS: atom_id res chain seq x y z
N MET A 1 -26.01 23.54 -29.64
CA MET A 1 -25.92 22.29 -28.85
C MET A 1 -24.43 21.96 -28.75
N GLY A 2 -23.73 22.61 -27.83
CA GLY A 2 -22.28 22.47 -27.66
C GLY A 2 -22.00 22.29 -26.18
N ILE A 3 -21.69 21.06 -25.78
CA ILE A 3 -21.16 20.77 -24.45
C ILE A 3 -19.65 20.63 -24.59
N GLN A 4 -18.97 21.32 -23.69
CA GLN A 4 -17.59 21.72 -23.75
C GLN A 4 -16.67 20.51 -23.58
N GLU A 5 -15.64 20.47 -24.44
CA GLU A 5 -14.33 19.92 -24.11
C GLU A 5 -13.78 20.67 -22.89
N GLU A 6 -13.71 20.01 -21.74
CA GLU A 6 -12.69 20.32 -20.73
C GLU A 6 -11.53 19.36 -20.93
N CYS A 7 -10.81 19.61 -22.02
CA CYS A 7 -9.40 19.29 -22.12
C CYS A 7 -8.66 20.20 -21.11
N MET A 8 -7.64 19.64 -20.45
CA MET A 8 -6.62 20.33 -19.62
C MET A 8 -6.83 20.27 -18.11
N ASN A 9 -6.50 19.13 -17.50
CA ASN A 9 -5.80 19.19 -16.22
C ASN A 9 -4.29 19.13 -16.50
N ALA A 10 -3.63 20.22 -16.12
CA ALA A 10 -2.24 20.53 -16.40
C ALA A 10 -1.26 19.40 -16.02
N PRO A 11 -0.06 19.31 -16.66
CA PRO A 11 0.99 18.44 -16.18
C PRO A 11 1.36 18.88 -14.76
N THR A 12 0.90 18.11 -13.77
CA THR A 12 1.25 18.31 -12.37
C THR A 12 2.77 18.34 -12.28
N LYS A 13 3.30 19.52 -11.98
CA LYS A 13 4.70 19.85 -11.70
C LYS A 13 5.43 18.64 -11.12
N ILE A 14 6.39 18.09 -11.87
CA ILE A 14 7.26 16.97 -11.46
C ILE A 14 8.15 17.49 -10.32
N GLN A 15 7.56 17.57 -9.15
CA GLN A 15 8.27 17.67 -7.89
C GLN A 15 8.84 16.27 -7.64
N PRO A 16 10.06 16.12 -7.10
CA PRO A 16 10.53 14.81 -6.69
C PRO A 16 9.57 14.32 -5.59
N GLU A 17 8.58 13.53 -6.00
CA GLU A 17 7.48 13.14 -5.13
C GLU A 17 8.10 12.33 -4.01
N THR A 18 8.20 12.96 -2.83
CA THR A 18 8.79 12.28 -1.68
C THR A 18 7.89 11.09 -1.38
N VAL A 19 8.45 9.96 -0.96
CA VAL A 19 7.68 8.72 -0.71
C VAL A 19 6.45 8.97 0.17
N GLY A 20 6.50 9.95 1.08
CA GLY A 20 5.34 10.38 1.88
C GLY A 20 4.18 11.00 1.09
N GLN A 21 4.45 11.77 0.02
CA GLN A 21 3.40 12.35 -0.83
C GLN A 21 2.72 11.28 -1.67
N LEU A 22 3.47 10.30 -2.18
CA LEU A 22 2.92 9.15 -2.90
C LEU A 22 1.94 8.38 -2.02
N ILE A 23 2.34 8.08 -0.78
CA ILE A 23 1.50 7.38 0.19
C ILE A 23 0.20 8.14 0.42
N GLN A 24 0.26 9.46 0.62
CA GLN A 24 -0.94 10.28 0.85
C GLN A 24 -1.91 10.26 -0.33
N LYS A 25 -1.40 10.32 -1.56
CA LYS A 25 -2.22 10.19 -2.78
C LYS A 25 -2.92 8.85 -2.89
N GLN A 26 -2.32 7.79 -2.35
CA GLN A 26 -2.85 6.43 -2.43
C GLN A 26 -3.79 6.03 -1.30
N ILE A 27 -3.89 6.81 -0.21
CA ILE A 27 -4.84 6.59 0.89
C ILE A 27 -6.27 6.26 0.41
N PRO A 28 -6.90 7.01 -0.51
CA PRO A 28 -8.26 6.68 -0.94
C PRO A 28 -8.33 5.36 -1.71
N ALA A 29 -7.31 5.03 -2.51
CA ALA A 29 -7.24 3.75 -3.21
C ALA A 29 -7.05 2.57 -2.24
N ILE A 30 -6.21 2.76 -1.23
CA ILE A 30 -5.99 1.82 -0.13
C ILE A 30 -7.30 1.62 0.65
N ALA A 31 -8.03 2.69 0.96
CA ALA A 31 -9.30 2.63 1.67
C ALA A 31 -10.37 1.79 0.94
N MET A 32 -10.25 1.60 -0.38
CA MET A 32 -11.17 0.77 -1.15
C MET A 32 -10.84 -0.72 -1.08
N VAL A 33 -9.57 -1.07 -0.90
CA VAL A 33 -9.12 -2.47 -0.86
C VAL A 33 -8.99 -3.03 0.56
N VAL A 34 -8.80 -2.16 1.55
CA VAL A 34 -8.74 -2.59 2.95
C VAL A 34 -10.12 -3.07 3.42
N GLY A 35 -10.12 -4.18 4.16
CA GLY A 35 -11.31 -4.68 4.81
C GLY A 35 -11.89 -3.68 5.80
N GLY A 36 -13.21 -3.62 5.89
CA GLY A 36 -13.92 -2.79 6.86
C GLY A 36 -15.41 -2.69 6.54
N SER A 37 -16.25 -2.83 7.56
CA SER A 37 -17.71 -2.80 7.40
C SER A 37 -18.26 -1.38 7.24
N THR A 38 -17.49 -0.36 7.64
CA THR A 38 -17.89 1.04 7.62
C THR A 38 -16.85 1.90 6.90
N LYS A 39 -17.29 3.01 6.28
CA LYS A 39 -16.40 3.95 5.58
C LYS A 39 -15.31 4.51 6.51
N ALA A 40 -15.69 4.96 7.70
CA ALA A 40 -14.78 5.53 8.68
C ALA A 40 -13.71 4.52 9.15
N GLU A 41 -14.04 3.24 9.25
CA GLU A 41 -13.06 2.22 9.60
C GLU A 41 -12.03 2.01 8.50
N ARG A 42 -12.46 1.99 7.23
CA ARG A 42 -11.55 1.87 6.08
C ARG A 42 -10.59 3.05 5.99
N GLU A 43 -11.07 4.27 6.19
CA GLU A 43 -10.24 5.48 6.22
C GLU A 43 -9.22 5.43 7.37
N ARG A 44 -9.65 5.08 8.58
CA ARG A 44 -8.75 4.94 9.74
C ARG A 44 -7.67 3.88 9.52
N ARG A 45 -8.02 2.76 8.89
CA ARG A 45 -7.07 1.69 8.53
C ARG A 45 -6.08 2.16 7.47
N ALA A 46 -6.55 2.84 6.43
CA ALA A 46 -5.70 3.39 5.38
C ALA A 46 -4.69 4.43 5.94
N GLU A 47 -5.13 5.31 6.83
CA GLU A 47 -4.25 6.25 7.53
C GLU A 47 -3.21 5.56 8.42
N ARG A 48 -3.62 4.54 9.18
CA ARG A 48 -2.70 3.74 10.00
C ARG A 48 -1.64 3.08 9.12
N PHE A 49 -2.08 2.44 8.03
CA PHE A 49 -1.21 1.77 7.08
C PHE A 49 -0.19 2.73 6.46
N ALA A 50 -0.63 3.93 6.05
CA ALA A 50 0.25 4.99 5.56
C ALA A 50 1.36 5.36 6.55
N ARG A 51 1.04 5.47 7.85
CA ARG A 51 2.04 5.75 8.90
C ARG A 51 3.05 4.63 9.07
N ILE A 52 2.61 3.38 8.96
CA ILE A 52 3.48 2.20 9.07
C ILE A 52 4.42 2.14 7.88
N CYS A 53 3.93 2.35 6.66
CA CYS A 53 4.78 2.42 5.48
C CYS A 53 5.82 3.54 5.58
N LEU A 54 5.46 4.71 6.09
CA LEU A 54 6.42 5.79 6.35
C LEU A 54 7.49 5.36 7.37
N THR A 55 7.09 4.63 8.40
CA THR A 55 8.01 4.07 9.40
C THR A 55 8.94 3.02 8.77
N ALA A 56 8.42 2.16 7.90
CA ALA A 56 9.20 1.16 7.18
C ALA A 56 10.29 1.80 6.29
N VAL A 57 9.97 2.89 5.58
CA VAL A 57 10.94 3.64 4.77
C VAL A 57 12.02 4.31 5.64
N ARG A 58 11.63 4.83 6.81
CA ARG A 58 12.60 5.40 7.77
C ARG A 58 13.55 4.36 8.34
N ASN A 59 13.04 3.15 8.63
CA ASN A 59 13.85 2.06 9.16
C ASN A 59 14.77 1.46 8.08
N THR A 60 14.31 1.41 6.83
CA THR A 60 15.05 0.84 5.70
C THR A 60 15.25 1.92 4.62
N PRO A 61 16.29 2.77 4.71
CA PRO A 61 16.49 3.90 3.80
C PRO A 61 16.67 3.47 2.34
N LYS A 62 17.07 2.22 2.08
CA LYS A 62 17.15 1.64 0.73
C LYS A 62 15.80 1.60 0.01
N LEU A 63 14.68 1.56 0.75
CA LEU A 63 13.33 1.65 0.17
C LEU A 63 13.05 3.03 -0.43
N ALA A 64 13.72 4.08 0.04
CA ALA A 64 13.59 5.41 -0.53
C ALA A 64 14.22 5.54 -1.92
N ASN A 65 15.14 4.63 -2.27
CA ASN A 65 15.78 4.57 -3.59
C ASN A 65 15.00 3.69 -4.58
N CYS A 66 13.93 3.01 -4.14
CA CYS A 66 13.10 2.21 -5.01
C CYS A 66 12.31 3.09 -5.98
N THR A 67 11.98 2.54 -7.16
CA THR A 67 11.03 3.16 -8.07
C THR A 67 9.67 3.32 -7.39
N MET A 68 9.04 4.48 -7.64
CA MET A 68 7.73 4.80 -7.06
C MET A 68 6.65 3.80 -7.50
N GLU A 69 6.72 3.33 -8.75
CA GLU A 69 5.78 2.37 -9.32
C GLU A 69 5.83 1.02 -8.60
N SER A 70 7.02 0.42 -8.46
CA SER A 70 7.17 -0.89 -7.80
C SER A 70 6.86 -0.81 -6.30
N PHE A 71 7.17 0.32 -5.66
CA PHE A 71 6.80 0.56 -4.26
C PHE A 71 5.29 0.69 -4.08
N ALA A 72 4.61 1.48 -4.90
CA ALA A 72 3.16 1.61 -4.94
C ALA A 72 2.47 0.25 -5.18
N ALA A 73 2.95 -0.52 -6.15
CA ALA A 73 2.40 -1.85 -6.46
C ALA A 73 2.53 -2.81 -5.26
N SER A 74 3.72 -2.89 -4.67
CA SER A 74 3.98 -3.71 -3.48
C SER A 74 3.12 -3.29 -2.28
N MET A 75 2.98 -1.97 -2.08
CA MET A 75 2.14 -1.38 -1.04
C MET A 75 0.66 -1.72 -1.23
N MET A 76 0.17 -1.66 -2.46
CA MET A 76 -1.22 -1.97 -2.78
C MET A 76 -1.55 -3.45 -2.52
N ILE A 77 -0.60 -4.36 -2.77
CA ILE A 77 -0.76 -5.78 -2.44
C ILE A 77 -0.80 -5.97 -0.91
N CYS A 78 0.08 -5.31 -0.16
CA CYS A 78 0.04 -5.35 1.31
C CYS A 78 -1.33 -4.89 1.86
N ALA A 79 -1.87 -3.80 1.32
CA ALA A 79 -3.16 -3.24 1.72
C ALA A 79 -4.34 -4.18 1.45
N GLN A 80 -4.36 -4.86 0.30
CA GLN A 80 -5.37 -5.87 -0.03
C GLN A 80 -5.37 -7.04 0.95
N LEU A 81 -4.21 -7.40 1.48
CA LEU A 81 -4.05 -8.47 2.47
C LEU A 81 -4.25 -7.99 3.91
N ASP A 82 -4.48 -6.69 4.14
CA ASP A 82 -4.51 -6.06 5.46
C ASP A 82 -3.24 -6.36 6.29
N LEU A 83 -2.10 -6.54 5.60
CA LEU A 83 -0.80 -6.87 6.20
C LEU A 83 0.08 -5.64 6.30
N GLU A 84 0.63 -5.41 7.49
CA GLU A 84 1.46 -4.26 7.80
C GLU A 84 2.95 -4.56 7.49
N PRO A 85 3.59 -3.86 6.55
CA PRO A 85 4.95 -4.15 6.12
C PRO A 85 5.99 -3.76 7.18
N ASN A 86 7.02 -4.60 7.35
CA ASN A 86 8.17 -4.38 8.24
C ASN A 86 7.76 -4.10 9.71
N THR A 87 6.66 -4.72 10.15
CA THR A 87 6.23 -4.76 11.55
C THR A 87 7.01 -5.82 12.34
N PRO A 88 7.06 -5.73 13.68
CA PRO A 88 7.68 -6.76 14.51
C PRO A 88 7.05 -8.15 14.34
N GLN A 89 5.82 -8.25 13.83
CA GLN A 89 5.20 -9.55 13.54
C GLN A 89 5.80 -10.25 12.32
N GLN A 90 6.56 -9.54 11.48
CA GLN A 90 7.31 -10.13 10.36
C GLN A 90 6.43 -10.95 9.39
N LEU A 91 5.18 -10.54 9.20
CA LEU A 91 4.20 -11.19 8.31
C LEU A 91 4.27 -10.67 6.87
N ALA A 92 4.86 -9.50 6.67
CA ALA A 92 4.94 -8.82 5.39
C ALA A 92 6.23 -8.02 5.31
N PHE A 93 6.97 -8.18 4.22
CA PHE A 93 8.25 -7.52 4.02
C PHE A 93 8.27 -6.75 2.70
N LEU A 94 8.73 -5.50 2.79
CA LEU A 94 9.09 -4.71 1.61
C LEU A 94 10.61 -4.77 1.47
N ILE A 95 11.05 -5.39 0.37
CA ILE A 95 12.45 -5.69 0.15
C ILE A 95 12.93 -4.88 -1.07
N PRO A 96 13.94 -4.02 -0.91
CA PRO A 96 14.57 -3.34 -2.02
C PRO A 96 15.41 -4.36 -2.81
N PHE A 97 15.10 -4.53 -4.09
CA PHE A 97 15.81 -5.39 -5.01
C PHE A 97 16.54 -4.55 -6.05
N GLU A 98 17.87 -4.62 -6.05
CA GLU A 98 18.70 -3.87 -6.99
C GLU A 98 18.96 -4.70 -8.25
N ILE A 99 18.45 -4.22 -9.38
CA ILE A 99 18.67 -4.84 -10.69
C ILE A 99 19.94 -4.23 -11.29
N LYS A 100 21.09 -4.85 -10.97
CA LYS A 100 22.42 -4.39 -11.42
C LYS A 100 22.56 -4.20 -12.93
N ARG A 101 21.78 -4.94 -13.73
CA ARG A 101 21.77 -4.83 -15.19
C ARG A 101 21.16 -3.52 -15.70
N LEU A 102 20.15 -3.00 -15.00
CA LEU A 102 19.47 -1.75 -15.35
C LEU A 102 19.88 -0.57 -14.47
N GLY A 103 20.56 -0.82 -13.34
CA GLY A 103 20.91 0.22 -12.36
C GLY A 103 19.70 0.75 -11.58
N ILE A 104 18.58 0.02 -11.58
CA ILE A 104 17.33 0.42 -10.95
C ILE A 104 17.12 -0.41 -9.68
N THR A 105 16.63 0.22 -8.62
CA THR A 105 16.16 -0.50 -7.42
C THR A 105 14.65 -0.60 -7.48
N GLU A 106 14.11 -1.81 -7.44
CA GLU A 106 12.67 -2.06 -7.37
C GLU A 106 12.28 -2.45 -5.95
N CYS A 107 11.02 -2.24 -5.58
CA CYS A 107 10.48 -2.75 -4.33
C CYS A 107 9.75 -4.07 -4.63
N GLN A 108 10.14 -5.13 -3.93
CA GLN A 108 9.47 -6.43 -3.98
C GLN A 108 8.74 -6.69 -2.67
N PHE A 109 7.48 -7.11 -2.77
CA PHE A 109 6.70 -7.57 -1.64
C PHE A 109 6.93 -9.07 -1.42
N GLN A 110 7.22 -9.46 -0.18
CA GLN A 110 7.26 -10.86 0.23
C GLN A 110 6.35 -11.07 1.44
N VAL A 111 5.48 -12.08 1.35
CA VAL A 111 4.63 -12.52 2.46
C VAL A 111 5.48 -13.40 3.37
N GLY A 112 5.60 -13.01 4.63
CA GLY A 112 6.12 -13.90 5.68
C GLY A 112 5.02 -14.89 6.03
N TYR A 113 5.25 -16.19 5.87
CA TYR A 113 4.26 -17.21 6.21
C TYR A 113 4.07 -17.29 7.74
N PRO A 114 2.89 -16.98 8.30
CA PRO A 114 2.54 -17.52 9.60
C PRO A 114 2.06 -18.95 9.39
N MET A 115 2.86 -19.96 9.74
CA MET A 115 2.39 -21.35 9.70
C MET A 115 1.27 -21.66 10.72
N THR A 116 0.83 -20.71 11.56
CA THR A 116 -0.09 -21.01 12.69
C THR A 116 -1.27 -20.06 12.97
N ALA A 117 -1.49 -18.93 12.29
CA ALA A 117 -2.68 -18.08 12.51
C ALA A 117 -2.88 -17.15 11.31
N THR A 118 -3.97 -17.10 10.54
CA THR A 118 -5.38 -17.10 10.88
C THR A 118 -6.17 -17.44 9.61
N SER A 119 -6.54 -18.71 9.42
CA SER A 119 -7.47 -19.12 8.34
C SER A 119 -8.95 -19.02 8.75
N SER A 120 -9.25 -18.40 9.91
CA SER A 120 -10.55 -18.57 10.59
C SER A 120 -11.37 -17.29 10.86
N ARG A 121 -10.94 -16.10 10.43
CA ARG A 121 -11.64 -14.84 10.77
C ARG A 121 -12.49 -14.21 9.66
N GLN A 122 -12.74 -14.91 8.55
CA GLN A 122 -13.71 -14.43 7.53
C GLN A 122 -14.85 -15.40 7.19
N SER A 123 -15.02 -16.49 7.93
CA SER A 123 -16.15 -17.43 7.72
C SER A 123 -17.19 -17.39 8.86
N ALA A 124 -17.25 -16.30 9.63
CA ALA A 124 -18.19 -16.16 10.75
C ALA A 124 -19.40 -15.24 10.49
N SER A 125 -19.70 -14.91 9.22
CA SER A 125 -20.85 -14.04 8.89
C SER A 125 -21.88 -14.63 7.92
N LEU A 126 -21.86 -15.95 7.64
CA LEU A 126 -22.82 -16.59 6.72
C LEU A 126 -23.62 -17.77 7.30
N CYS A 127 -23.42 -18.16 8.56
CA CYS A 127 -24.25 -19.18 9.20
C CYS A 127 -24.90 -18.56 10.44
N GLY A 128 -26.09 -17.98 10.26
CA GLY A 128 -26.81 -17.36 11.37
C GLY A 128 -27.85 -16.32 10.98
N ARG A 129 -28.65 -16.59 9.95
CA ARG A 129 -30.03 -16.07 9.90
C ARG A 129 -30.95 -17.20 9.45
N SER A 130 -31.81 -17.54 10.40
CA SER A 130 -32.98 -18.42 10.36
C SER A 130 -33.82 -18.30 9.11
#